data_AF-A0A5R9QKS8-F1
#
_entry.id   AF-A0A5R9QKS8-F1
#
_cell.length_a   1.000
_cell.length_b   1.000
_cell.length_c   1.000
_cell.angle_alpha   90.00
_cell.angle_beta   90.00
_cell.angle_gamma   90.00
#
_symmetry.space_group_name_H-M   'P 1'
#
loop_
_entity.id
_entity.type
_entity.pdbx_description
1 polymer ?
#
loop_
_entity_poly.entity_id
_entity_poly.type
_entity_poly.pdbx_seq_one_letter_code
_entity_poly.pdbx_strand_id
1 'polypeptide(L)'
;MMQINCRWNCGRVKNASALLNPVENIKVGAAILCESISANPADMQLAIGGYHTMNPTRELDARLYAQDVIAIWRSIQMLKK
;
A
#
# COMPACT_ATOMS: atom_id res chain seq x y z
N MET A 1 4.84 -8.18 -6.57
CA MET A 1 5.00 -6.76 -6.98
C MET A 1 3.83 -5.97 -6.41
N MET A 2 4.04 -4.72 -5.99
CA MET A 2 3.12 -3.93 -5.16
C MET A 2 2.19 -2.96 -5.92
N GLN A 3 2.07 -3.06 -7.26
CA GLN A 3 1.12 -2.26 -8.06
C GLN A 3 1.18 -0.73 -7.79
N ILE A 4 2.40 -0.18 -7.81
CA ILE A 4 2.64 1.24 -7.52
C ILE A 4 2.04 2.13 -8.61
N ASN A 5 1.20 3.08 -8.22
CA ASN A 5 0.59 4.03 -9.14
C ASN A 5 1.58 5.10 -9.61
N CYS A 6 1.96 5.08 -10.89
CA CYS A 6 2.94 6.02 -11.44
C CYS A 6 2.50 7.48 -11.51
N ARG A 7 1.20 7.76 -11.56
CA ARG A 7 0.70 9.15 -11.54
C ARG A 7 1.15 9.89 -10.29
N TRP A 8 1.31 9.17 -9.18
CA TRP A 8 1.60 9.74 -7.87
C TRP A 8 3.01 9.42 -7.36
N ASN A 9 3.57 8.26 -7.71
CA ASN A 9 4.74 7.73 -7.02
C ASN A 9 5.99 7.51 -7.88
N CYS A 10 5.91 7.63 -9.21
CA CYS A 10 7.07 7.35 -10.07
C CYS A 10 8.15 8.46 -10.04
N GLY A 11 7.89 9.61 -9.39
CA GLY A 11 8.94 10.58 -9.04
C GLY A 11 9.94 10.08 -7.99
N ARG A 12 9.68 8.93 -7.35
CA ARG A 12 10.57 8.28 -6.36
C ARG A 12 11.68 7.44 -7.00
N VAL A 13 11.61 7.21 -8.31
CA VAL A 13 12.54 6.36 -9.06
C VAL A 13 13.04 7.08 -10.31
N LYS A 14 14.18 6.64 -10.86
CA LYS A 14 14.78 7.29 -12.04
C LYS A 14 13.87 7.19 -13.29
N ASN A 15 13.17 6.07 -13.44
CA ASN A 15 12.17 5.84 -14.49
C ASN A 15 11.21 4.73 -14.04
N ALA A 16 10.04 4.64 -14.68
CA ALA A 16 9.01 3.67 -14.29
C ALA A 16 9.46 2.21 -14.45
N SER A 17 10.35 1.91 -15.40
CA SER A 17 10.85 0.54 -15.61
C SER A 17 11.74 0.04 -14.47
N ALA A 18 12.32 0.93 -13.66
CA ALA A 18 13.01 0.58 -12.43
C ALA A 18 12.11 -0.20 -11.47
N LEU A 19 10.79 0.10 -11.46
CA LEU A 19 9.80 -0.63 -10.66
C LEU A 19 9.51 -2.04 -11.17
N LEU A 20 10.08 -2.49 -12.28
CA LEU A 20 10.05 -3.90 -12.70
C LEU A 20 11.06 -4.74 -11.91
N ASN A 21 12.08 -4.11 -11.32
CA ASN A 21 12.97 -4.79 -10.39
C ASN A 21 12.22 -5.08 -9.07
N PRO A 22 12.12 -6.34 -8.62
CA PRO A 22 11.33 -6.69 -7.44
C PRO A 22 11.81 -6.04 -6.14
N VAL A 23 13.13 -5.90 -5.96
CA VAL A 23 13.70 -5.30 -4.75
C VAL A 23 13.39 -3.81 -4.70
N GLU A 24 13.54 -3.10 -5.81
CA GLU A 24 13.20 -1.68 -5.90
C GLU A 24 11.70 -1.45 -5.74
N ASN A 25 10.87 -2.28 -6.37
CA ASN A 25 9.41 -2.24 -6.26
C ASN A 25 8.94 -2.40 -4.81
N ILE A 26 9.47 -3.38 -4.08
CA ILE A 26 9.10 -3.62 -2.69
C ILE A 26 9.56 -2.47 -1.80
N LYS A 27 10.78 -1.95 -1.99
CA LYS A 27 11.29 -0.81 -1.21
C LYS A 27 10.41 0.43 -1.37
N VAL A 28 10.07 0.79 -2.62
CA VAL A 28 9.23 1.97 -2.90
C VAL A 28 7.80 1.74 -2.39
N GLY A 29 7.23 0.56 -2.62
CA GLY A 29 5.88 0.24 -2.15
C GLY A 29 5.79 0.25 -0.62
N ALA A 30 6.80 -0.28 0.08
CA ALA A 30 6.86 -0.23 1.54
C ALA A 30 6.95 1.21 2.06
N ALA A 31 7.74 2.08 1.42
CA ALA A 31 7.82 3.49 1.80
C ALA A 31 6.47 4.20 1.68
N ILE A 32 5.74 3.98 0.57
CA ILE A 32 4.40 4.54 0.36
C ILE A 32 3.41 4.03 1.42
N LEU A 33 3.47 2.74 1.76
CA LEU A 33 2.63 2.17 2.82
C LEU A 33 2.97 2.79 4.18
N CYS A 34 4.24 2.97 4.51
CA CYS A 34 4.66 3.64 5.74
C CYS A 34 4.11 5.06 5.83
N GLU A 35 4.19 5.84 4.75
CA GLU A 35 3.62 7.20 4.70
C GLU A 35 2.10 7.18 4.94
N SER A 36 1.39 6.22 4.34
CA SER A 36 -0.04 6.04 4.55
C SER A 36 -0.39 5.70 6.00
N ILE A 37 0.41 4.84 6.65
CA ILE A 37 0.26 4.51 8.07
C ILE A 37 0.53 5.73 8.95
N SER A 38 1.60 6.48 8.66
CA SER A 38 1.92 7.71 9.39
C SER A 38 0.86 8.79 9.26
N ALA A 39 0.14 8.83 8.13
CA ALA A 39 -0.95 9.78 7.92
C ALA A 39 -2.22 9.44 8.72
N ASN A 40 -2.47 8.16 9.02
CA ASN A 40 -3.68 7.69 9.72
C ASN A 40 -3.37 6.69 10.85
N PRO A 41 -2.52 7.04 11.84
CA PRO A 41 -2.00 6.05 12.80
C PRO A 41 -3.06 5.48 13.76
N ALA A 42 -4.20 6.17 13.90
CA ALA A 42 -5.30 5.75 14.77
C ALA A 42 -6.36 4.88 14.07
N ASP A 43 -6.40 4.87 12.72
CA ASP A 43 -7.34 4.06 11.94
C ASP A 43 -6.55 3.15 11.00
N MET A 44 -6.28 1.92 11.46
CA MET A 44 -5.48 0.97 10.68
C MET A 44 -6.13 0.59 9.34
N GLN A 45 -7.45 0.68 9.22
CA GLN A 45 -8.14 0.38 7.97
C GLN A 45 -7.92 1.51 6.96
N LEU A 46 -7.98 2.77 7.39
CA LEU A 46 -7.58 3.90 6.55
C LEU A 46 -6.07 3.96 6.30
N ALA A 47 -5.25 3.61 7.29
CA ALA A 47 -3.80 3.55 7.17
C ALA A 47 -3.36 2.59 6.06
N ILE A 48 -3.91 1.38 6.04
CA ILE A 48 -3.63 0.39 4.98
C ILE A 48 -4.32 0.80 3.68
N GLY A 49 -5.57 1.28 3.76
CA GLY A 49 -6.38 1.68 2.62
C GLY A 49 -5.80 2.84 1.84
N GLY A 50 -5.14 3.77 2.52
CA GLY A 50 -4.50 4.95 1.93
C GLY A 50 -3.37 4.60 0.95
N TYR A 51 -2.81 3.39 1.03
CA TYR A 51 -1.91 2.88 -0.01
C TYR A 51 -2.61 2.77 -1.37
N HIS A 52 -3.87 2.32 -1.37
CA HIS A 52 -4.69 2.22 -2.57
C HIS A 52 -5.21 3.59 -3.03
N THR A 53 -5.70 4.40 -2.10
CA THR A 53 -6.20 5.76 -2.40
C THR A 53 -6.25 6.63 -1.15
N MET A 54 -5.65 7.82 -1.21
CA MET A 54 -5.80 8.88 -0.19
C MET A 54 -6.93 9.87 -0.53
N ASN A 55 -7.70 9.63 -1.60
CA ASN A 55 -8.81 10.51 -1.97
C ASN A 55 -9.98 10.35 -0.98
N PRO A 56 -10.39 11.40 -0.24
CA PRO A 56 -11.49 11.32 0.72
C PRO A 56 -12.82 10.91 0.08
N THR A 57 -13.07 11.24 -1.20
CA THR A 57 -14.31 10.84 -1.87
C THR A 57 -14.37 9.34 -2.20
N ARG A 58 -13.25 8.62 -2.02
CA ARG A 58 -13.10 7.18 -2.26
C ARG A 58 -12.71 6.42 -1.00
N GLU A 59 -13.07 6.95 0.18
CA GLU A 59 -12.74 6.33 1.45
C GLU A 59 -13.28 4.90 1.56
N LEU A 60 -14.50 4.65 1.06
CA LEU A 60 -15.08 3.31 1.06
C LEU A 60 -14.19 2.31 0.30
N ASP A 61 -13.68 2.69 -0.88
CA ASP A 61 -12.77 1.86 -1.67
C ASP A 61 -11.47 1.56 -0.90
N ALA A 62 -10.93 2.57 -0.21
CA ALA A 62 -9.74 2.41 0.64
C ALA A 62 -9.99 1.38 1.75
N ARG A 63 -11.13 1.48 2.41
CA ARG A 63 -11.51 0.58 3.51
C ARG A 63 -11.76 -0.85 3.05
N LEU A 64 -12.41 -1.04 1.91
CA LEU A 64 -12.64 -2.37 1.31
C LEU A 64 -11.31 -3.02 0.91
N TYR A 65 -10.42 -2.27 0.25
CA TYR A 65 -9.08 -2.75 -0.06
C TYR A 65 -8.32 -3.19 1.21
N ALA A 66 -8.35 -2.36 2.26
CA ALA A 66 -7.69 -2.69 3.52
C ALA A 66 -8.28 -3.92 4.20
N GLN A 67 -9.61 -4.12 4.12
CA GLN A 67 -10.27 -5.31 4.66
C GLN A 67 -9.72 -6.59 4.01
N ASP A 68 -9.58 -6.60 2.68
CA ASP A 68 -9.02 -7.74 1.94
C ASP A 68 -7.56 -7.99 2.33
N VAL A 69 -6.75 -6.93 2.42
CA VAL A 69 -5.34 -7.04 2.83
C VAL A 69 -5.21 -7.60 4.25
N ILE A 70 -6.02 -7.12 5.19
CA ILE A 70 -6.01 -7.61 6.58
C ILE A 70 -6.45 -9.07 6.64
N ALA A 71 -7.46 -9.47 5.86
CA ALA A 71 -7.91 -10.85 5.79
C ALA A 71 -6.79 -11.78 5.30
N ILE A 72 -6.09 -11.42 4.23
CA ILE A 72 -4.93 -12.15 3.71
C ILE A 72 -3.81 -12.21 4.75
N TRP A 73 -3.47 -11.08 5.39
CA TRP A 73 -2.43 -11.03 6.41
C TRP A 73 -2.73 -11.96 7.58
N ARG A 74 -3.98 -11.98 8.08
CA ARG A 74 -4.41 -12.90 9.14
C ARG A 74 -4.26 -14.36 8.72
N SER A 75 -4.68 -14.71 7.50
CA SER A 75 -4.49 -16.06 6.94
C SER A 75 -3.01 -16.47 6.91
N ILE A 76 -2.12 -15.58 6.49
CA ILE A 76 -0.67 -15.83 6.49
C ILE A 76 -0.15 -16.03 7.93
N GLN A 77 -0.60 -15.24 8.90
CA GLN A 77 -0.17 -15.42 10.30
C GLN A 77 -0.63 -16.78 10.88
N MET A 78 -1.79 -17.29 10.46
CA MET A 78 -2.26 -18.61 10.88
C MET A 78 -1.42 -19.74 10.29
N LEU A 79 -0.94 -19.61 9.06
CA LEU A 79 -0.08 -20.62 8.41
C LEU A 79 1.34 -20.71 8.98
N LYS A 80 1.77 -19.69 9.74
CA LYS A 80 3.09 -19.67 10.41
C LYS A 80 3.09 -20.41 11.75
N LYS A 81 1.92 -20.84 12.23
CA LYS A 81 1.76 -21.66 13.43
C LYS A 81 1.76 -23.14 13.04
#